data_AF-A0A7K1TCK1-F1
#
_entry.id   AF-A0A7K1TCK1-F1
#
_cell.length_a   1.000
_cell.length_b   1.000
_cell.length_c   1.000
_cell.angle_alpha   90.00
_cell.angle_beta   90.00
_cell.angle_gamma   90.00
#
_symmetry.space_group_name_H-M   'P 1'
#
loop_
_entity.id
_entity.type
_entity.pdbx_description
1 polymer ?
#
loop_
_entity_poly.entity_id
_entity_poly.type
_entity_poly.pdbx_seq_one_letter_code
_entity_poly.pdbx_strand_id
1 'polypeptide(L)'
;MILTSIKEFRIQHDVTSDVLRVEWVGGHKMNRFRSACEQLCKLAGQLLATRILVEIESLPDIPVYDQLWLSTYFMPGVLRLPLEQVVIILSNKRAYNQHVVEGLLMAVRPLIRFDVQFFVVGDSAMHWLAGNTPRLPALLAEWQRASELPAARPDGVAESRANYLLL
;
A
#
# COMPACT_ATOMS: atom_id res chain seq x y z
N MET A 1 12.38 5.40 -8.53
CA MET A 1 11.96 6.80 -8.35
C MET A 1 10.84 6.86 -7.35
N ILE A 2 11.00 7.66 -6.28
CA ILE A 2 9.93 7.96 -5.33
C ILE A 2 8.89 8.90 -5.98
N LEU A 3 7.62 8.54 -5.84
CA LEU A 3 6.47 9.33 -6.27
C LEU A 3 5.72 9.84 -5.03
N THR A 4 5.29 11.10 -5.09
CA THR A 4 4.57 11.78 -3.99
C THR A 4 3.18 12.26 -4.43
N SER A 5 2.65 11.69 -5.51
CA SER A 5 1.37 12.08 -6.11
C SER A 5 0.15 11.79 -5.23
N ILE A 6 0.25 10.85 -4.30
CA ILE A 6 -0.83 10.46 -3.38
C ILE A 6 -0.32 10.63 -1.95
N LYS A 7 -0.89 11.55 -1.18
CA LYS A 7 -0.36 11.93 0.15
C LYS A 7 -0.41 10.79 1.15
N GLU A 8 -1.36 9.89 0.99
CA GLU A 8 -1.59 8.76 1.89
C GLU A 8 -0.68 7.56 1.59
N PHE A 9 0.08 7.58 0.47
CA PHE A 9 1.02 6.54 0.10
C PHE A 9 2.43 7.07 -0.13
N ARG A 10 3.42 6.37 0.43
CA ARG A 10 4.79 6.43 -0.10
C ARG A 10 4.86 5.45 -1.25
N ILE A 11 5.31 5.92 -2.41
CA ILE A 11 5.30 5.13 -3.64
C ILE A 11 6.70 5.17 -4.25
N GLN A 12 7.20 4.02 -4.66
CA GLN A 12 8.41 3.89 -5.46
C GLN A 12 8.08 3.14 -6.73
N HIS A 13 8.54 3.67 -7.85
CA HIS A 13 8.40 3.04 -9.16
C HIS A 13 9.77 2.83 -9.82
N ASP A 14 10.00 1.64 -10.36
CA ASP A 14 11.12 1.36 -11.25
C ASP A 14 10.64 0.99 -12.65
N VAL A 15 10.89 1.88 -13.61
CA VAL A 15 10.46 1.71 -15.01
C VAL A 15 11.17 0.54 -15.69
N THR A 16 12.37 0.15 -15.26
CA THR A 16 13.11 -0.93 -15.91
C THR A 16 12.55 -2.31 -15.55
N SER A 17 11.99 -2.46 -14.36
CA SER A 17 11.43 -3.73 -13.88
C SER A 17 9.91 -3.74 -13.75
N ASP A 18 9.26 -2.63 -14.13
CA ASP A 18 7.81 -2.38 -13.98
C ASP A 18 7.29 -2.66 -12.56
N VAL A 19 8.16 -2.42 -11.57
CA VAL A 19 7.87 -2.64 -10.16
C VAL A 19 7.35 -1.37 -9.53
N LEU A 20 6.20 -1.49 -8.85
CA LEU A 20 5.60 -0.46 -8.02
C LEU A 20 5.57 -0.93 -6.55
N ARG A 21 6.32 -0.27 -5.68
CA ARG A 21 6.32 -0.49 -4.24
C ARG A 21 5.48 0.61 -3.57
N VAL A 22 4.59 0.22 -2.67
CA VAL A 22 3.66 1.14 -2.01
C VAL A 22 3.57 0.86 -0.52
N GLU A 23 3.49 1.91 0.27
CA GLU A 23 3.32 1.83 1.73
C GLU A 23 2.32 2.87 2.18
N TRP A 24 1.39 2.48 3.04
CA TRP A 24 0.48 3.44 3.66
C TRP A 24 1.23 4.39 4.60
N VAL A 25 1.11 5.69 4.38
CA VAL A 25 1.68 6.74 5.25
C VAL A 25 0.64 7.76 5.70
N GLY A 26 -0.64 7.53 5.40
CA GLY A 26 -1.78 8.38 5.80
C GLY A 26 -2.08 8.39 7.31
N GLY A 27 -1.29 7.69 8.12
CA GLY A 27 -1.49 7.58 9.57
C GLY A 27 -2.78 6.85 9.94
N HIS A 28 -3.39 7.23 11.06
CA HIS A 28 -4.61 6.59 11.57
C HIS A 28 -5.92 7.03 10.88
N LYS A 29 -5.87 8.02 9.98
CA LYS A 29 -7.07 8.58 9.36
C LYS A 29 -7.47 7.78 8.12
N MET A 30 -8.58 7.04 8.23
CA MET A 30 -9.13 6.24 7.13
C MET A 30 -10.09 7.02 6.21
N ASN A 31 -10.37 8.30 6.49
CA ASN A 31 -11.32 9.11 5.72
C ASN A 31 -10.95 9.31 4.24
N ARG A 32 -9.66 9.16 3.89
CA ARG A 32 -9.16 9.26 2.51
C ARG A 32 -8.79 7.91 1.90
N PHE A 33 -8.97 6.82 2.64
CA PHE A 33 -8.53 5.48 2.22
C PHE A 33 -9.06 5.11 0.83
N ARG A 34 -10.37 5.19 0.61
CA ARG A 34 -10.99 4.84 -0.68
C ARG A 34 -10.44 5.67 -1.84
N SER A 35 -10.41 7.00 -1.68
CA SER A 35 -9.91 7.90 -2.71
C SER A 35 -8.42 7.67 -3.00
N ALA A 36 -7.62 7.39 -1.97
CA ALA A 36 -6.21 7.06 -2.14
C ALA A 36 -6.03 5.74 -2.90
N CYS A 37 -6.80 4.69 -2.57
CA CYS A 37 -6.77 3.42 -3.29
C CYS A 37 -7.19 3.57 -4.76
N GLU A 38 -8.23 4.33 -5.05
CA GLU A 38 -8.64 4.62 -6.44
C GLU A 38 -7.55 5.34 -7.22
N GLN A 39 -6.93 6.36 -6.62
CA GLN A 39 -5.81 7.08 -7.23
C GLN A 39 -4.63 6.14 -7.47
N LEU A 40 -4.35 5.24 -6.52
CA LEU A 40 -3.27 4.27 -6.65
C LEU A 40 -3.53 3.27 -7.78
N CYS A 41 -4.75 2.76 -7.91
CA CYS A 41 -5.13 1.87 -9.00
C CYS A 41 -4.97 2.56 -10.37
N LYS A 42 -5.38 3.84 -10.47
CA LYS A 42 -5.18 4.63 -11.70
C LYS A 42 -3.70 4.85 -12.01
N LEU A 43 -2.91 5.19 -11.00
CA LEU A 43 -1.47 5.39 -11.14
C LEU A 43 -0.78 4.11 -11.61
N ALA A 44 -1.09 2.96 -11.01
CA ALA A 44 -0.53 1.67 -11.41
C ALA A 44 -0.83 1.36 -12.89
N GLY A 45 -2.06 1.65 -13.34
CA GLY A 45 -2.42 1.51 -14.76
C GLY A 45 -1.69 2.47 -15.69
N GLN A 46 -1.49 3.73 -15.28
CA GLN A 46 -0.74 4.73 -16.06
C GLN A 46 0.74 4.38 -16.19
N LEU A 47 1.32 3.80 -15.13
CA LEU A 47 2.71 3.37 -15.11
C LEU A 47 2.91 2.01 -15.77
N LEU A 48 1.83 1.34 -16.20
CA LEU A 48 1.86 -0.03 -16.73
C LEU A 48 2.56 -1.01 -15.77
N ALA A 49 2.41 -0.80 -14.46
CA ALA A 49 3.03 -1.64 -13.45
C ALA A 49 2.53 -3.09 -13.60
N THR A 50 3.46 -4.02 -13.79
CA THR A 50 3.17 -5.46 -13.87
C THR A 50 3.47 -6.17 -12.55
N ARG A 51 4.30 -5.57 -11.71
CA ARG A 51 4.72 -6.10 -10.41
C ARG A 51 4.42 -5.10 -9.31
N ILE A 52 3.65 -5.48 -8.30
CA ILE A 52 3.31 -4.59 -7.18
C ILE A 52 3.76 -5.20 -5.85
N LEU A 53 4.39 -4.40 -5.00
CA LEU A 53 4.65 -4.69 -3.60
C LEU A 53 3.84 -3.74 -2.73
N VAL A 54 2.94 -4.28 -1.89
CA VAL A 54 2.08 -3.51 -0.99
C VAL A 54 2.47 -3.75 0.47
N GLU A 55 2.89 -2.70 1.16
CA GLU A 55 3.15 -2.67 2.60
C GLU A 55 1.95 -2.13 3.36
N ILE A 56 1.34 -2.99 4.18
CA ILE A 56 0.15 -2.63 4.96
C ILE A 56 0.41 -2.63 6.48
N GLU A 57 1.67 -2.71 6.93
CA GLU A 57 1.98 -2.76 8.37
C GLU A 57 1.48 -1.52 9.13
N SER A 58 1.64 -0.35 8.51
CA SER A 58 1.20 0.95 9.01
C SER A 58 -0.29 1.23 8.78
N LEU A 59 -0.98 0.39 7.99
CA LEU A 59 -2.40 0.57 7.71
C LEU A 59 -3.21 0.28 8.99
N PRO A 60 -4.09 1.20 9.43
CA PRO A 60 -5.04 0.93 10.50
C PRO A 60 -5.97 -0.23 10.15
N ASP A 61 -6.70 -0.72 11.15
CA ASP A 61 -7.67 -1.78 10.93
C ASP A 61 -8.73 -1.31 9.92
N ILE A 62 -8.93 -2.08 8.85
CA ILE A 62 -9.81 -1.69 7.75
C ILE A 62 -11.27 -1.81 8.21
N PRO A 63 -12.05 -0.71 8.27
CA PRO A 63 -13.45 -0.78 8.68
C PRO A 63 -14.28 -1.67 7.76
N VAL A 64 -15.30 -2.37 8.30
CA VAL A 64 -16.16 -3.30 7.53
C VAL A 64 -16.72 -2.69 6.24
N TYR A 65 -17.16 -1.44 6.29
CA TYR A 65 -17.66 -0.74 5.10
C TYR A 65 -16.59 -0.54 4.03
N ASP A 66 -15.33 -0.35 4.42
CA ASP A 66 -14.20 -0.25 3.50
C ASP A 66 -13.80 -1.61 2.96
N GLN A 67 -13.97 -2.70 3.72
CA GLN A 67 -13.76 -4.07 3.22
C GLN A 67 -14.74 -4.42 2.11
N LEU A 68 -16.03 -4.12 2.33
CA LEU A 68 -17.06 -4.31 1.30
C LEU A 68 -16.78 -3.44 0.08
N TRP A 69 -16.31 -2.21 0.29
CA TRP A 69 -15.93 -1.34 -0.82
C TRP A 69 -14.72 -1.89 -1.59
N LEU A 70 -13.72 -2.44 -0.89
CA LEU A 70 -12.56 -3.06 -1.52
C LEU A 70 -12.98 -4.21 -2.44
N SER A 71 -13.86 -5.10 -1.98
CA SER A 71 -14.32 -6.24 -2.79
C SER A 71 -15.22 -5.81 -3.95
N THR A 72 -16.10 -4.85 -3.73
CA THR A 72 -17.14 -4.48 -4.72
C THR A 72 -16.64 -3.51 -5.78
N TYR A 73 -15.75 -2.58 -5.42
CA TYR A 73 -15.36 -1.47 -6.29
C TYR A 73 -13.86 -1.45 -6.62
N PHE A 74 -12.99 -1.70 -5.64
CA PHE A 74 -11.56 -1.61 -5.85
C PHE A 74 -10.98 -2.82 -6.61
N MET A 75 -11.27 -4.04 -6.15
CA MET A 75 -10.72 -5.26 -6.74
C MET A 75 -11.07 -5.43 -8.23
N PRO A 76 -12.29 -5.12 -8.71
CA PRO A 76 -12.56 -5.13 -10.15
C PRO A 76 -11.64 -4.20 -10.96
N GLY A 77 -11.17 -3.09 -10.37
CA GLY A 77 -10.16 -2.23 -10.98
C GLY A 77 -8.78 -2.88 -11.01
N VAL A 78 -8.35 -3.46 -9.89
CA VAL A 78 -7.07 -4.18 -9.77
C VAL A 78 -6.98 -5.35 -10.76
N LEU A 79 -8.06 -6.11 -10.92
CA LEU A 79 -8.12 -7.26 -11.83
C LEU A 79 -8.02 -6.87 -13.32
N ARG A 80 -8.18 -5.58 -13.67
CA ARG A 80 -8.01 -5.06 -15.04
C ARG A 80 -6.60 -4.56 -15.31
N LEU A 81 -5.75 -4.45 -14.30
CA LEU A 81 -4.36 -4.06 -14.46
C LEU A 81 -3.57 -5.20 -15.11
N PRO A 82 -2.49 -4.91 -15.86
CA PRO A 82 -1.64 -5.92 -16.50
C PRO A 82 -0.69 -6.58 -15.47
N LEU A 83 -1.19 -6.93 -14.29
CA LEU A 83 -0.38 -7.50 -13.23
C LEU A 83 0.03 -8.91 -13.58
N GLU A 84 1.28 -9.23 -13.26
CA GLU A 84 1.87 -10.55 -13.27
C GLU A 84 2.11 -11.02 -11.84
N GLN A 85 2.53 -10.12 -10.95
CA GLN A 85 2.90 -10.46 -9.58
C GLN A 85 2.45 -9.39 -8.59
N VAL A 86 1.86 -9.81 -7.47
CA VAL A 86 1.48 -8.97 -6.35
C VAL A 86 2.08 -9.56 -5.08
N VAL A 87 2.86 -8.76 -4.38
CA VAL A 87 3.45 -9.10 -3.09
C VAL A 87 2.79 -8.25 -2.02
N ILE A 88 2.36 -8.89 -0.94
CA ILE A 88 1.74 -8.21 0.20
C ILE A 88 2.60 -8.46 1.44
N ILE A 89 3.03 -7.37 2.08
CA ILE A 89 3.78 -7.42 3.34
C ILE A 89 2.80 -7.40 4.49
N LEU A 90 2.75 -8.51 5.21
CA LEU A 90 1.88 -8.71 6.36
C LEU A 90 2.75 -8.83 7.61
N SER A 91 2.46 -8.00 8.59
CA SER A 91 3.06 -8.09 9.92
C SER A 91 2.13 -8.89 10.82
N ASN A 92 2.68 -9.83 11.61
CA ASN A 92 1.91 -10.60 12.61
C ASN A 92 1.21 -9.70 13.64
N LYS A 93 1.62 -8.43 13.75
CA LYS A 93 0.98 -7.42 14.60
C LYS A 93 -0.39 -6.97 14.08
N ARG A 94 -0.73 -7.27 12.83
CA ARG A 94 -1.94 -6.83 12.11
C ARG A 94 -2.75 -8.02 11.60
N ALA A 95 -2.95 -9.04 12.45
CA ALA A 95 -3.70 -10.25 12.10
C ALA A 95 -5.10 -9.96 11.54
N TYR A 96 -5.77 -8.92 12.03
CA TYR A 96 -7.06 -8.48 11.48
C TYR A 96 -6.97 -8.11 10.00
N ASN A 97 -6.06 -7.20 9.63
CA ASN A 97 -5.88 -6.78 8.24
C ASN A 97 -5.41 -7.93 7.34
N GLN A 98 -4.60 -8.85 7.88
CA GLN A 98 -4.26 -10.07 7.18
C GLN A 98 -5.50 -10.89 6.80
N HIS A 99 -6.41 -11.16 7.75
CA HIS A 99 -7.64 -11.89 7.45
C HIS A 99 -8.55 -11.16 6.47
N VAL A 100 -8.62 -9.83 6.55
CA VAL A 100 -9.36 -9.01 5.58
C VAL A 100 -8.79 -9.19 4.17
N VAL A 101 -7.47 -9.10 4.02
CA VAL A 101 -6.80 -9.26 2.72
C VAL A 101 -6.93 -10.68 2.19
N GLU A 102 -6.72 -11.68 3.03
CA GLU A 102 -6.91 -13.09 2.66
C GLU A 102 -8.35 -13.35 2.22
N GLY A 103 -9.34 -12.87 2.98
CA GLY A 103 -10.76 -13.00 2.63
C GLY A 103 -11.11 -12.31 1.32
N LEU A 104 -10.55 -11.12 1.08
CA LEU A 104 -10.71 -10.38 -0.17
C LEU A 104 -10.16 -11.17 -1.36
N LEU A 105 -8.93 -11.68 -1.24
CA LEU A 105 -8.27 -12.46 -2.29
C LEU A 105 -8.99 -13.78 -2.54
N MET A 106 -9.48 -14.46 -1.51
CA MET A 106 -10.28 -15.67 -1.65
C MET A 106 -11.58 -15.41 -2.40
N ALA A 107 -12.26 -14.30 -2.13
CA ALA A 107 -13.52 -13.94 -2.78
C ALA A 107 -13.37 -13.72 -4.29
N VAL A 108 -12.21 -13.22 -4.75
CA VAL A 108 -11.95 -12.96 -6.17
C VAL A 108 -10.97 -13.93 -6.82
N ARG A 109 -10.54 -14.98 -6.11
CA ARG A 109 -9.52 -15.93 -6.56
C ARG A 109 -9.75 -16.47 -7.98
N PRO A 110 -10.98 -16.84 -8.40
CA PRO A 110 -11.21 -17.34 -9.76
C PRO A 110 -10.93 -16.32 -10.87
N LEU A 111 -10.87 -15.03 -10.53
CA LEU A 111 -10.65 -13.93 -11.46
C LEU A 111 -9.19 -13.47 -11.48
N ILE A 112 -8.40 -13.81 -10.45
CA ILE A 112 -6.99 -13.43 -10.35
C ILE A 112 -6.18 -14.16 -11.44
N ARG A 113 -5.41 -13.40 -12.22
CA ARG A 113 -4.56 -13.87 -13.33
C ARG A 113 -3.06 -13.67 -13.08
N PHE A 114 -2.72 -13.23 -11.87
CA PHE A 114 -1.38 -12.90 -11.42
C PHE A 114 -1.03 -13.72 -10.16
N ASP A 115 0.26 -13.87 -9.92
CA ASP A 115 0.75 -14.54 -8.73
C ASP A 115 0.62 -13.62 -7.52
N VAL A 116 0.12 -14.15 -6.41
CA VAL A 116 0.07 -13.44 -5.13
C VAL A 116 0.98 -14.13 -4.13
N GLN A 117 1.89 -13.38 -3.52
CA GLN A 117 2.79 -13.87 -2.48
C GLN A 117 2.73 -13.00 -1.23
N PHE A 118 2.96 -13.62 -0.08
CA PHE A 118 2.98 -12.95 1.21
C PHE A 118 4.37 -13.00 1.81
N PHE A 119 4.79 -11.89 2.40
CA PHE A 119 6.07 -11.78 3.08
C PHE A 119 5.90 -11.04 4.40
N VAL A 120 6.83 -11.28 5.33
CA VAL A 120 6.91 -10.53 6.59
C VAL A 120 7.87 -9.35 6.47
N VAL A 121 8.87 -9.45 5.58
CA VAL A 121 9.96 -8.47 5.45
C VAL A 121 9.95 -7.87 4.05
N GLY A 122 9.82 -6.54 3.99
CA GLY A 122 9.75 -5.79 2.72
C GLY A 122 10.97 -5.96 1.82
N ASP A 123 12.18 -6.01 2.39
CA ASP A 123 13.40 -6.18 1.59
C ASP A 123 13.48 -7.56 0.95
N SER A 124 13.13 -8.63 1.68
CA SER A 124 13.07 -9.99 1.13
C SER A 124 12.02 -10.12 0.04
N ALA A 125 10.87 -9.48 0.21
CA ALA A 125 9.85 -9.38 -0.82
C ALA A 125 10.34 -8.64 -2.07
N MET A 126 11.06 -7.53 -1.89
CA MET A 126 11.61 -6.76 -3.01
C MET A 126 12.69 -7.56 -3.76
N HIS A 127 13.52 -8.33 -3.04
CA HIS A 127 14.45 -9.29 -3.65
C HIS A 127 13.74 -10.33 -4.50
N TRP A 128 12.63 -10.89 -4.00
CA TRP A 128 11.84 -11.86 -4.75
C TRP A 128 11.17 -11.22 -5.98
N LEU A 129 10.57 -10.04 -5.82
CA LEU A 129 9.79 -9.36 -6.85
C LEU A 129 10.64 -8.78 -7.97
N ALA A 130 11.77 -8.14 -7.64
CA ALA A 130 12.66 -7.51 -8.61
C ALA A 130 13.71 -8.49 -9.16
N GLY A 131 13.83 -9.68 -8.55
CA GLY A 131 14.82 -10.69 -8.91
C GLY A 131 16.26 -10.18 -8.80
N ASN A 132 17.13 -10.68 -9.69
CA ASN A 132 18.54 -10.30 -9.73
C ASN A 132 18.81 -9.01 -10.54
N THR A 133 17.85 -8.07 -10.58
CA THR A 133 18.05 -6.81 -11.30
C THR A 133 19.23 -6.03 -10.68
N PRO A 134 20.16 -5.50 -11.49
CA PRO A 134 21.28 -4.70 -10.98
C PRO A 134 20.81 -3.39 -10.31
N ARG A 135 19.55 -2.99 -10.55
CA ARG A 135 18.91 -1.82 -9.92
C ARG A 135 18.54 -2.05 -8.45
N LEU A 136 18.43 -3.30 -7.99
CA LEU A 136 17.84 -3.61 -6.70
C LEU A 136 18.53 -2.90 -5.52
N PRO A 137 19.88 -2.89 -5.39
CA PRO A 137 20.54 -2.16 -4.31
C PRO A 137 20.19 -0.66 -4.30
N ALA A 138 20.08 -0.05 -5.48
CA ALA A 138 19.71 1.36 -5.60
C ALA A 138 18.24 1.62 -5.23
N LEU A 139 17.34 0.68 -5.56
CA LEU A 139 15.93 0.76 -5.18
C LEU A 139 15.76 0.66 -3.66
N LEU A 140 16.44 -0.28 -3.01
CA LEU A 140 16.42 -0.41 -1.55
C LEU A 140 16.96 0.84 -0.86
N ALA A 141 18.10 1.36 -1.32
CA ALA A 141 18.70 2.58 -0.78
C ALA A 141 17.85 3.84 -1.03
N GLU A 142 17.16 3.92 -2.17
CA GLU A 142 16.18 4.97 -2.43
C GLU A 142 15.00 4.90 -1.46
N TRP A 143 14.44 3.71 -1.24
CA TRP A 143 13.32 3.51 -0.32
C TRP A 143 13.69 3.88 1.12
N GLN A 144 14.84 3.40 1.60
CA GLN A 144 15.30 3.69 2.96
C GLN A 144 15.48 5.19 3.21
N ARG A 145 16.12 5.91 2.27
CA ARG A 145 16.27 7.37 2.38
C ARG A 145 14.93 8.10 2.42
N ALA A 146 13.93 7.61 1.69
CA ALA A 146 12.58 8.18 1.71
C ALA A 146 11.84 7.91 3.02
N SER A 147 12.19 6.82 3.71
CA SER A 147 11.65 6.44 5.02
C SER A 147 12.21 7.25 6.18
N GLU A 148 13.46 7.70 6.07
CA GLU A 148 14.13 8.54 7.07
C GLU A 148 13.67 10.00 7.04
N LEU A 149 13.06 10.46 5.94
CA LEU A 149 12.48 11.79 5.87
C LEU A 149 11.23 11.87 6.77
N PRO A 150 11.17 12.81 7.73
CA PRO A 150 10.00 12.95 8.59
C PRO A 150 8.77 13.25 7.72
N ALA A 151 7.73 12.42 7.87
CA ALA A 151 6.44 12.70 7.27
C ALA A 151 6.05 14.15 7.62
N ALA A 152 5.75 14.96 6.60
CA ALA A 152 5.30 16.33 6.80
C ALA A 152 4.23 16.31 7.90
N ARG A 153 4.47 17.05 8.99
CA ARG A 153 3.59 17.05 10.17
C ARG A 153 2.15 17.17 9.68
N PRO A 154 1.21 16.30 10.10
CA PRO A 154 -0.19 16.58 9.83
C PRO A 154 -0.47 17.93 10.47
N ASP A 155 -1.01 18.87 9.68
CA ASP A 155 -1.39 20.21 10.14
C ASP A 155 -2.07 20.09 11.51
N GLY A 156 -1.28 20.40 12.54
CA GLY A 156 -1.70 20.38 13.92
C GLY A 156 -2.52 21.64 14.12
N VAL A 157 -3.81 21.58 13.77
CA VAL A 157 -4.78 22.39 14.49
C VAL A 157 -4.77 21.82 15.90
N ALA A 158 -4.03 22.50 16.77
CA ALA A 158 -4.16 22.33 18.21
C ALA A 158 -5.62 22.61 18.55
N GLU A 159 -6.42 21.56 18.75
CA GLU A 159 -7.68 21.71 19.47
C GLU A 159 -7.31 22.25 20.85
N SER A 160 -7.69 23.50 21.09
CA SER A 160 -7.65 24.12 22.40
C SER A 160 -8.43 23.23 23.34
N ARG A 161 -7.74 22.57 24.29
CA ARG A 161 -8.39 21.89 25.40
C ARG A 161 -9.10 22.97 26.21
N ALA A 162 -10.39 23.17 25.92
CA ALA A 162 -11.28 23.88 26.82
C ALA A 162 -11.29 23.09 28.14
N ASN A 163 -10.69 23.69 29.16
CA ASN A 163 -10.77 23.24 30.55
C ASN A 163 -12.24 23.18 30.94
N TYR A 164 -12.84 21.99 30.95
CA TYR A 164 -14.05 21.76 31.72
C TYR A 164 -13.64 21.68 33.19
N LEU A 165 -13.65 22.84 33.86
CA LEU A 165 -13.75 22.91 35.31
C LEU A 165 -15.17 22.46 35.69
N LEU A 166 -15.24 21.28 36.31
CA LEU A 166 -16.44 20.82 37.01
C LEU A 166 -16.64 21.74 38.23
N LEU A 167 -17.81 22.36 38.28
CA LEU A 167 -18.44 22.85 39.51
C LEU A 167 -19.19 21.70 40.19
#